data_AF-A0A9E5W2X0-F1
#
_entry.id   AF-A0A9E5W2X0-F1
#
_cell.length_a   1.000
_cell.length_b   1.000
_cell.length_c   1.000
_cell.angle_alpha   90.00
_cell.angle_beta   90.00
_cell.angle_gamma   90.00
#
_symmetry.space_group_name_H-M   'P 1'
#
loop_
_entity.id
_entity.type
_entity.pdbx_description
1 polymer ?
#
loop_
_entity_poly.entity_id
_entity_poly.type
_entity_poly.pdbx_seq_one_letter_code
_entity_poly.pdbx_strand_id
1 'polypeptide(L)'
;LGLGFGFLQDVIFGSALGFFAMAKMLLGYGAGLLGRELYQDQLAAPALLVFADTLTHELILHLLVNQFIGVGLPVEWSLSRLFIPKALYNMLLSLFIYPLLYRLYCRQQEISLKTGARRRRY
;
A
#
# COMPACT_ATOMS: atom_id res chain seq x y z
N LEU A 1 4.61 -9.92 -3.17
CA LEU A 1 3.15 -9.71 -3.02
C LEU A 1 2.60 -8.66 -3.98
N GLY A 2 3.22 -7.48 -4.09
CA GLY A 2 2.78 -6.42 -5.00
C GLY A 2 2.61 -6.83 -6.47
N LEU A 3 3.56 -7.56 -7.04
CA LEU A 3 3.47 -8.07 -8.43
C LEU A 3 2.25 -8.96 -8.64
N GLY A 4 1.99 -9.93 -7.74
CA GLY A 4 0.88 -10.88 -7.90
C GLY A 4 -0.49 -10.19 -7.88
N PHE A 5 -0.69 -9.25 -6.96
CA PHE A 5 -1.93 -8.47 -6.90
C PHE A 5 -2.09 -7.51 -8.09
N GLY A 6 -1.00 -6.88 -8.52
CA GLY A 6 -1.03 -6.02 -9.71
C GLY A 6 -1.30 -6.81 -10.99
N PHE A 7 -0.73 -8.01 -11.13
CA PHE A 7 -1.00 -8.90 -12.25
C PHE A 7 -2.45 -9.40 -12.24
N LEU A 8 -2.99 -9.77 -11.07
CA LEU A 8 -4.39 -10.16 -10.95
C LEU A 8 -5.32 -9.00 -11.34
N GLN A 9 -4.98 -7.78 -10.94
CA GLN A 9 -5.72 -6.58 -11.32
C GLN A 9 -5.63 -6.28 -12.82
N ASP A 10 -4.46 -6.43 -13.42
CA ASP A 10 -4.28 -6.29 -14.87
C ASP A 10 -5.17 -7.28 -15.65
N VAL A 11 -5.29 -8.52 -15.18
CA VAL A 11 -6.13 -9.56 -15.81
C VAL A 11 -7.63 -9.26 -15.69
N ILE A 12 -8.09 -8.69 -14.57
CA ILE A 12 -9.51 -8.47 -14.30
C ILE A 12 -10.00 -7.12 -14.86
N PHE A 13 -9.17 -6.08 -14.80
CA PHE A 13 -9.58 -4.69 -15.05
C PHE A 13 -8.76 -3.99 -16.16
N GLY A 14 -7.66 -4.58 -16.61
CA GLY A 14 -6.72 -3.92 -17.53
C GLY A 14 -7.05 -4.16 -19.01
N SER A 15 -7.04 -3.09 -19.79
CA SER A 15 -6.99 -3.16 -21.27
C SER A 15 -5.59 -3.55 -21.76
N ALA A 16 -4.56 -3.38 -20.92
CA ALA A 16 -3.17 -3.70 -21.21
C ALA A 16 -2.52 -4.40 -20.00
N LEU A 17 -2.00 -5.60 -20.25
CA LEU A 17 -1.39 -6.47 -19.25
C LEU A 17 -0.03 -5.95 -18.80
N GLY A 18 0.23 -5.96 -17.49
CA GLY A 18 1.55 -5.74 -16.90
C GLY A 18 1.77 -4.34 -16.30
N PHE A 19 0.88 -3.38 -16.53
CA PHE A 19 1.07 -2.02 -16.04
C PHE A 19 0.82 -1.88 -14.54
N PHE A 20 -0.33 -2.37 -14.05
CA PHE A 20 -0.59 -2.38 -12.62
C PHE A 20 0.35 -3.34 -11.89
N ALA A 21 0.78 -4.43 -12.54
CA ALA A 21 1.79 -5.35 -12.01
C ALA A 21 3.13 -4.65 -11.73
N MET A 22 3.67 -3.90 -12.70
CA MET A 22 4.94 -3.18 -12.54
C MET A 22 4.83 -2.07 -11.49
N ALA A 23 3.77 -1.27 -11.53
CA ALA A 23 3.53 -0.20 -10.57
C ALA A 23 3.46 -0.73 -9.13
N LYS A 24 2.61 -1.74 -8.89
CA LYS A 24 2.43 -2.33 -7.56
C LYS A 24 3.64 -3.13 -7.09
N MET A 25 4.45 -3.66 -8.01
CA MET A 25 5.72 -4.29 -7.65
C MET A 25 6.71 -3.28 -7.10
N LEU A 26 6.93 -2.15 -7.79
CA LEU A 26 7.82 -1.09 -7.34
C LEU A 26 7.38 -0.49 -6.00
N LEU A 27 6.08 -0.20 -5.88
CA LEU A 27 5.48 0.29 -4.65
C LEU A 27 5.64 -0.70 -3.49
N GLY A 28 5.24 -1.96 -3.71
CA GLY A 28 5.36 -3.00 -2.69
C GLY A 28 6.82 -3.31 -2.32
N TYR A 29 7.76 -3.16 -3.24
CA TYR A 29 9.19 -3.30 -2.98
C TYR A 29 9.71 -2.13 -2.14
N GLY A 30 9.40 -0.89 -2.52
CA GLY A 30 9.76 0.32 -1.78
C GLY A 30 9.16 0.32 -0.37
N ALA A 31 7.87 0.02 -0.24
CA ALA A 31 7.19 -0.10 1.05
C ALA A 31 7.77 -1.21 1.93
N GLY A 32 8.21 -2.32 1.35
CA GLY A 32 8.87 -3.41 2.09
C GLY A 32 10.26 -3.02 2.59
N LEU A 33 11.01 -2.26 1.78
CA LEU A 33 12.35 -1.77 2.14
C LEU A 33 12.25 -0.71 3.25
N LEU A 34 11.39 0.29 3.04
CA LEU A 34 11.18 1.39 3.97
C LEU A 34 10.45 0.96 5.23
N GLY A 35 9.59 -0.06 5.16
CA GLY A 35 8.93 -0.60 6.34
C GLY A 35 9.93 -1.13 7.37
N ARG A 36 10.98 -1.83 6.94
CA ARG A 36 11.98 -2.35 7.90
C ARG A 36 12.71 -1.25 8.69
N GLU A 37 12.97 -0.12 8.05
CA GLU A 37 13.70 1.01 8.62
C GLU A 37 12.79 1.99 9.37
N LEU A 38 11.60 2.29 8.84
CA LEU A 38 10.71 3.34 9.36
C LEU A 38 9.69 2.87 10.39
N TYR A 39 9.35 1.57 10.46
CA TYR A 39 8.37 1.08 11.45
C TYR A 39 8.89 1.08 12.89
N GLN A 40 10.18 1.31 13.11
CA GLN A 40 10.75 1.27 14.46
C GLN A 40 10.49 2.53 15.29
N ASP A 41 10.26 3.68 14.66
CA ASP A 41 10.34 4.95 15.38
C ASP A 41 8.97 5.54 15.77
N GLN A 42 7.95 5.57 14.88
CA GLN A 42 6.68 6.29 15.17
C GLN A 42 5.47 5.74 14.38
N LEU A 43 4.26 5.80 14.98
CA LEU A 43 2.97 5.51 14.32
C LEU A 43 2.69 6.38 13.07
N ALA A 44 3.39 7.50 12.92
CA ALA A 44 3.31 8.38 11.75
C ALA A 44 4.01 7.81 10.50
N ALA A 45 5.01 6.93 10.68
CA ALA A 45 5.77 6.33 9.59
C ALA A 45 4.90 5.52 8.61
N PRO A 46 4.03 4.59 9.03
CA PRO A 46 3.10 3.92 8.12
C PRO A 46 2.18 4.88 7.37
N ALA A 47 1.74 5.96 8.04
CA ALA A 47 0.84 6.93 7.44
C ALA A 47 1.53 7.69 6.29
N LEU A 48 2.77 8.11 6.49
CA LEU A 48 3.59 8.75 5.44
C LEU A 48 3.91 7.81 4.29
N LEU A 49 4.16 6.53 4.59
CA LEU A 49 4.35 5.51 3.55
C LEU A 49 3.10 5.35 2.71
N VAL A 50 1.93 5.20 3.33
CA VAL A 50 0.65 5.09 2.62
C VAL A 50 0.35 6.34 1.79
N PHE A 51 0.69 7.52 2.29
CA PHE A 51 0.56 8.78 1.55
C PHE A 51 1.46 8.79 0.30
N ALA A 52 2.75 8.48 0.45
CA ALA A 52 3.70 8.42 -0.67
C ALA A 52 3.34 7.33 -1.69
N ASP A 53 2.88 6.17 -1.22
CA ASP A 53 2.46 5.04 -2.06
C ASP A 53 1.21 5.40 -2.88
N THR A 54 0.22 6.03 -2.23
CA THR A 54 -0.99 6.50 -2.91
C THR A 54 -0.66 7.56 -3.95
N LEU A 55 0.20 8.54 -3.63
CA LEU A 55 0.63 9.55 -4.61
C LEU A 55 1.35 8.93 -5.80
N THR A 56 2.25 7.98 -5.56
CA THR A 56 3.03 7.35 -6.64
C THR A 56 2.15 6.47 -7.52
N HIS A 57 1.25 5.68 -6.93
CA HIS A 57 0.28 4.87 -7.67
C HIS A 57 -0.58 5.70 -8.62
N GLU A 58 -1.10 6.80 -8.09
CA GLU A 58 -1.95 7.73 -8.78
C GLU A 58 -1.20 8.51 -9.88
N LEU A 59 0.06 8.87 -9.66
CA LEU A 59 0.94 9.49 -10.66
C LEU A 59 1.21 8.53 -11.83
N ILE A 60 1.52 7.26 -11.53
CA ILE A 60 1.74 6.22 -12.54
C ILE A 60 0.46 6.00 -13.36
N LEU A 61 -0.69 5.89 -12.68
CA LEU A 61 -2.00 5.78 -13.33
C LEU A 61 -2.28 6.94 -14.28
N HIS A 62 -2.00 8.16 -13.83
CA HIS A 62 -2.24 9.35 -14.64
C HIS A 62 -1.35 9.41 -15.88
N LEU A 63 -0.06 9.11 -15.73
CA LEU A 63 0.88 9.00 -16.86
C LEU A 63 0.40 7.94 -17.86
N LEU A 64 -0.12 6.83 -17.36
CA LEU A 64 -0.59 5.73 -18.18
C LEU A 64 -1.87 6.08 -18.96
N VAL A 65 -2.85 6.66 -18.28
CA VAL A 65 -4.10 7.12 -18.91
C VAL A 65 -3.79 8.18 -19.98
N ASN A 66 -2.91 9.13 -19.68
CA ASN A 66 -2.52 10.18 -20.63
C ASN A 66 -1.82 9.59 -21.87
N GLN A 67 -0.93 8.60 -21.68
CA GLN A 67 -0.15 7.99 -22.76
C GLN A 67 -0.99 7.08 -23.68
N PHE A 68 -1.98 6.36 -23.13
CA PHE A 68 -2.74 5.35 -23.86
C PHE A 68 -4.11 5.81 -24.36
N ILE A 69 -4.80 6.67 -23.61
CA ILE A 69 -6.17 7.09 -23.94
C ILE A 69 -6.16 8.44 -24.68
N GLY A 70 -5.06 9.20 -24.61
CA GLY A 70 -4.90 10.45 -25.38
C GLY A 70 -5.92 11.53 -25.04
N VAL A 71 -6.68 11.36 -23.95
CA VAL A 71 -7.59 12.38 -23.45
C VAL A 71 -6.70 13.39 -22.76
N GLY A 72 -6.54 14.57 -23.37
CA GLY A 72 -5.90 15.74 -22.79
C GLY A 72 -6.66 16.26 -21.58
N LEU A 73 -6.84 15.43 -20.56
CA LEU A 73 -7.32 15.81 -19.25
C LEU A 73 -6.20 16.62 -18.60
N PRO A 74 -6.43 17.89 -18.25
CA PRO A 74 -5.40 18.70 -17.62
C PRO A 74 -4.98 18.04 -16.31
N VAL A 75 -3.70 17.64 -16.26
CA VAL A 75 -3.06 16.95 -15.14
C VAL A 75 -3.38 17.63 -13.81
N GLU A 76 -3.37 18.97 -13.80
CA GLU A 76 -3.54 19.84 -12.64
C GLU A 76 -4.94 19.75 -11.98
N TRP A 77 -5.99 19.59 -12.79
CA TRP A 77 -7.37 19.49 -12.30
C TRP A 77 -7.65 18.15 -11.62
N SER A 78 -7.08 17.09 -12.18
CA SER A 78 -7.20 15.77 -11.59
C SER A 78 -6.32 15.69 -10.33
N LEU A 79 -5.07 16.19 -10.40
CA LEU A 79 -4.06 16.20 -9.32
C LEU A 79 -4.61 16.74 -8.00
N SER A 80 -5.16 17.96 -8.06
CA SER A 80 -5.58 18.71 -6.89
C SER A 80 -6.89 18.22 -6.27
N ARG A 81 -7.82 17.71 -7.08
CA ARG A 81 -9.20 17.44 -6.63
C ARG A 81 -9.49 15.98 -6.32
N LEU A 82 -8.77 15.04 -6.92
CA LEU A 82 -8.98 13.61 -6.70
C LEU A 82 -7.84 12.96 -5.93
N PHE A 83 -6.60 13.23 -6.28
CA PHE A 83 -5.47 12.49 -5.72
C PHE A 83 -5.10 12.94 -4.31
N ILE A 84 -5.06 14.24 -4.04
CA ILE A 84 -4.80 14.78 -2.70
C ILE A 84 -5.83 14.28 -1.67
N PRO A 85 -7.15 14.45 -1.88
CA PRO A 85 -8.12 13.96 -0.90
C PRO A 85 -8.04 12.43 -0.75
N LYS A 86 -7.84 11.67 -1.82
CA LYS A 86 -7.74 10.21 -1.76
C LYS A 86 -6.50 9.73 -0.99
N ALA A 87 -5.35 10.38 -1.18
CA ALA A 87 -4.15 10.13 -0.40
C ALA A 87 -4.36 10.49 1.08
N LEU A 88 -5.08 11.58 1.37
CA LEU A 88 -5.43 11.96 2.74
C LEU A 88 -6.34 10.92 3.41
N TYR A 89 -7.38 10.47 2.70
CA TYR A 89 -8.30 9.43 3.19
C TYR A 89 -7.55 8.12 3.49
N ASN A 90 -6.68 7.67 2.58
CA ASN A 90 -5.87 6.47 2.78
C ASN A 90 -4.92 6.59 3.97
N MET A 91 -4.26 7.74 4.11
CA MET A 91 -3.36 8.02 5.24
C MET A 91 -4.10 8.02 6.58
N LEU A 92 -5.27 8.67 6.65
CA LEU A 92 -6.12 8.70 7.85
C LEU A 92 -6.62 7.29 8.20
N LEU A 93 -7.07 6.53 7.20
CA LEU A 93 -7.49 5.14 7.38
C LEU A 93 -6.33 4.27 7.89
N SER A 94 -5.13 4.40 7.34
CA SER A 94 -3.99 3.60 7.80
C SER A 94 -3.61 3.93 9.24
N LEU A 95 -3.70 5.21 9.65
CA LEU A 95 -3.45 5.63 11.03
C LEU A 95 -4.41 4.96 12.02
N PHE A 96 -5.67 4.76 11.62
CA PHE A 96 -6.67 4.06 12.44
C PHE A 96 -6.52 2.53 12.41
N ILE A 97 -6.24 1.95 11.25
CA ILE A 97 -6.18 0.49 11.05
C ILE A 97 -4.89 -0.10 11.65
N TYR A 98 -3.76 0.61 11.54
CA TYR A 98 -2.47 0.13 12.02
C TYR A 98 -2.45 -0.26 13.51
N PRO A 99 -2.91 0.57 14.48
CA PRO A 99 -2.92 0.19 15.88
C PRO A 99 -3.88 -0.98 16.17
N LEU A 100 -4.96 -1.12 15.40
CA LEU A 100 -5.88 -2.25 15.54
C LEU A 100 -5.18 -3.56 15.13
N LEU A 101 -4.49 -3.56 13.98
CA LEU A 101 -3.71 -4.71 13.51
C LEU A 101 -2.56 -5.05 14.46
N TYR A 102 -1.86 -4.05 14.99
CA TYR A 102 -0.79 -4.25 15.95
C TYR A 102 -1.28 -4.96 17.22
N ARG A 103 -2.43 -4.55 17.76
CA ARG A 103 -3.06 -5.22 18.93
C ARG A 103 -3.42 -6.67 18.65
N LEU A 104 -3.95 -6.97 17.46
CA LEU A 104 -4.26 -8.34 17.05
C LEU A 104 -2.99 -9.20 16.92
N TYR A 105 -1.93 -8.63 16.36
CA TYR A 105 -0.66 -9.32 16.18
C TYR A 105 0.03 -9.64 17.52
N CYS A 106 0.08 -8.69 18.45
CA CYS A 106 0.60 -8.94 19.81
C CYS A 106 -0.23 -10.01 20.54
N ARG A 107 -1.55 -9.98 20.44
CA ARG A 107 -2.44 -11.00 21.01
C ARG A 107 -2.12 -12.40 20.47
N GLN A 108 -1.87 -12.53 19.18
CA GLN A 108 -1.51 -13.80 18.54
C GLN A 108 -0.14 -14.32 19.02
N GLN A 109 0.86 -13.44 19.14
CA GLN A 109 2.18 -13.84 19.64
C GLN A 109 2.13 -14.38 21.08
N GLU A 110 1.38 -13.73 21.97
CA GLU A 110 1.20 -14.22 23.35
C GLU A 110 0.57 -15.61 23.40
N ILE A 111 -0.43 -15.88 22.54
CA ILE A 111 -1.10 -17.18 22.47
C ILE A 111 -0.14 -18.26 21.93
N SER A 112 0.66 -17.93 20.92
CA SER A 112 1.63 -18.86 20.32
C SER A 112 2.75 -19.22 21.30
N LEU A 113 3.24 -18.26 22.10
CA LEU A 113 4.25 -18.51 23.13
C LEU A 113 3.72 -19.39 24.28
N LYS A 114 2.48 -19.18 24.74
CA LYS A 114 1.85 -20.03 25.77
C LYS A 114 1.63 -21.46 25.29
N THR A 115 1.28 -21.64 24.03
CA THR A 115 1.06 -22.96 23.42
C THR A 115 2.38 -23.71 23.19
N GLY A 116 3.44 -23.00 22.76
CA GLY A 116 4.78 -23.56 22.61
C GLY A 116 5.47 -23.92 23.93
N ALA A 117 5.30 -23.10 24.98
CA ALA A 117 5.86 -23.38 26.31
C ALA A 117 5.22 -24.61 26.98
N ARG A 118 3.95 -24.90 26.68
CA ARG A 118 3.24 -26.09 27.16
C ARG A 118 3.74 -27.38 26.51
N ARG A 119 4.28 -27.31 25.28
CA ARG A 119 4.84 -28.46 24.54
C ARG A 119 6.25 -28.88 24.97
N ARG A 120 7.03 -27.99 25.62
CA ARG A 120 8.39 -28.30 26.14
C ARG A 120 8.39 -28.90 27.55
N ARG A 121 7.23 -29.00 28.21
CA ARG A 121 7.07 -29.53 29.57
C ARG A 121 6.59 -30.99 29.62
N TYR A 122 6.42 -31.63 28.47
CA TYR A 122 6.19 -33.06 28.30
C TYR A 122 7.32 -33.62 27.44
#